data_AF-A0A432RJZ4-F1
#
_entry.id   AF-A0A432RJZ4-F1
#
_cell.length_a   1.000
_cell.length_b   1.000
_cell.length_c   1.000
_cell.angle_alpha   90.00
_cell.angle_beta   90.00
_cell.angle_gamma   90.00
#
_symmetry.space_group_name_H-M   'P 1'
#
loop_
_entity.id
_entity.type
_entity.pdbx_description
1 polymer ?
#
loop_
_entity_poly.entity_id
_entity_poly.type
_entity_poly.pdbx_seq_one_letter_code
_entity_poly.pdbx_strand_id
1 'polypeptide(L)'
;SEGTEIPDDWKGLAIAEQAINFDEEVSVVGVRGKNGEKYFYPLTLNLHINGILYASISPLQRLEHLQEQAEGMLGKLMDALDYVGVMAMECFRCGDKLLINELAPRVHNSGHWTQAGASVDQFENHIRAVAGLPLAPAEVKNQSMMVNLIGVDVDYNWLSIKGLELYWYRKEVRPGRKVGHLNACSGDLDQLQSILKSLSSMPEPYDQALAWLSKNLPTG
;
A
#
# COMPACT_ATOMS: atom_id res chain seq x y z
N SER A 1 6.01 1.85 -32.73
CA SER A 1 6.71 3.03 -32.20
C SER A 1 5.66 3.95 -31.63
N GLU A 2 5.65 4.15 -30.32
CA GLU A 2 4.88 5.26 -29.75
C GLU A 2 5.44 6.56 -30.35
N GLY A 3 4.54 7.46 -30.77
CA GLY A 3 4.93 8.70 -31.43
C GLY A 3 5.80 9.55 -30.52
N THR A 4 6.87 10.15 -31.06
CA THR A 4 7.73 11.08 -30.33
C THR A 4 7.14 12.48 -30.21
N GLU A 5 5.95 12.72 -30.78
CA GLU A 5 5.24 13.98 -30.65
C GLU A 5 4.58 14.08 -29.27
N ILE A 6 4.96 15.11 -28.53
CA ILE A 6 4.31 15.48 -27.28
C ILE A 6 2.95 16.10 -27.64
N PRO A 7 1.83 15.60 -27.09
CA PRO A 7 0.51 16.17 -27.31
C PRO A 7 0.46 17.67 -26.99
N ASP A 8 -0.23 18.47 -27.81
CA ASP A 8 -0.30 19.92 -27.63
C ASP A 8 -0.93 20.32 -26.29
N ASP A 9 -1.85 19.51 -25.76
CA ASP A 9 -2.51 19.70 -24.47
C ASP A 9 -1.60 19.42 -23.27
N TRP A 10 -0.38 18.92 -23.48
CA TRP A 10 0.61 18.71 -22.41
C TRP A 10 1.55 19.90 -22.20
N LYS A 11 1.67 20.80 -23.19
CA LYS A 11 2.62 21.92 -23.15
C LYS A 11 2.32 22.87 -22.00
N GLY A 12 3.25 22.94 -21.04
CA GLY A 12 3.12 23.77 -19.83
C GLY A 12 2.18 23.22 -18.76
N LEU A 13 1.59 22.04 -18.98
CA LEU A 13 0.63 21.39 -18.08
C LEU A 13 1.10 20.02 -17.57
N ALA A 14 2.17 19.48 -18.15
CA ALA A 14 2.77 18.21 -17.76
C ALA A 14 4.23 18.39 -17.32
N ILE A 15 4.68 17.46 -16.49
CA ILE A 15 6.09 17.23 -16.21
C ILE A 15 6.56 16.00 -16.97
N ALA A 16 7.85 15.95 -17.30
CA ALA A 16 8.50 14.77 -17.84
C ALA A 16 9.62 14.37 -16.90
N GLU A 17 9.61 13.11 -16.47
CA GLU A 17 10.59 12.56 -15.55
C GLU A 17 11.37 11.44 -16.25
N GLN A 18 12.59 11.18 -15.76
CA GLN A 18 13.36 10.04 -16.23
C GLN A 18 12.63 8.75 -15.85
N ALA A 19 12.45 7.86 -16.81
CA ALA A 19 11.97 6.50 -16.52
C ALA A 19 13.01 5.78 -15.64
N ILE A 20 12.64 5.52 -14.39
CA ILE A 20 13.52 4.88 -13.41
C ILE A 20 13.45 3.37 -13.59
N ASN A 21 14.60 2.73 -13.79
CA ASN A 21 14.71 1.27 -13.75
C ASN A 21 14.86 0.83 -12.29
N PHE A 22 13.73 0.60 -11.62
CA PHE A 22 13.67 0.22 -10.21
C PHE A 22 13.55 -1.29 -10.03
N ASP A 23 14.00 -1.78 -8.87
CA ASP A 23 13.86 -3.20 -8.51
C ASP A 23 12.43 -3.49 -8.06
N GLU A 24 11.89 -2.62 -7.19
CA GLU A 24 10.62 -2.81 -6.50
C GLU A 24 9.98 -1.45 -6.16
N GLU A 25 8.65 -1.41 -6.08
CA GLU A 25 7.90 -0.26 -5.57
C GLU A 25 7.55 -0.49 -4.11
N VAL A 26 7.84 0.49 -3.28
CA VAL A 26 7.53 0.44 -1.84
C VAL A 26 6.84 1.72 -1.41
N SER A 27 6.13 1.68 -0.29
CA SER A 27 5.59 2.88 0.34
C SER A 27 5.80 2.83 1.85
N VAL A 28 6.07 3.98 2.45
CA VAL A 28 5.98 4.17 3.89
C VAL A 28 4.76 5.02 4.20
N VAL A 29 3.98 4.58 5.19
CA VAL A 29 2.86 5.34 5.74
C VAL A 29 3.28 5.86 7.10
N GLY A 30 3.13 7.15 7.33
CA GLY A 30 3.45 7.80 8.59
C GLY A 30 2.31 8.69 9.07
N VAL A 31 2.30 8.97 10.37
CA VAL A 31 1.40 9.95 10.99
C VAL A 31 2.24 10.99 11.73
N ARG A 32 1.84 12.26 11.63
CA ARG A 32 2.39 13.36 12.45
C ARG A 32 1.28 14.02 13.26
N GLY A 33 1.49 14.16 14.57
CA GLY A 33 0.58 14.87 15.48
C GLY A 33 0.86 16.38 15.53
N LYS A 34 -0.06 17.14 16.15
CA LYS A 34 0.08 18.60 16.35
C LYS A 34 1.30 18.99 17.19
N ASN A 35 1.80 18.08 18.02
CA ASN A 35 3.00 18.24 18.84
C ASN A 35 4.30 17.87 18.07
N GLY A 36 4.21 17.51 16.78
CA GLY A 36 5.34 17.09 15.96
C GLY A 36 5.81 15.64 16.16
N GLU A 37 5.14 14.89 17.06
CA GLU A 37 5.35 13.47 17.27
C GLU A 37 4.99 12.70 16.00
N LYS A 38 5.83 11.73 15.63
CA LYS A 38 5.71 10.97 14.39
C LYS A 38 5.81 9.48 14.67
N TYR A 39 4.96 8.71 14.00
CA TYR A 39 5.02 7.26 14.00
C TYR A 39 4.84 6.73 12.57
N PHE A 40 5.47 5.61 12.29
CA PHE A 40 5.52 5.04 10.95
C PHE A 40 5.14 3.56 10.99
N TYR A 41 4.52 3.11 9.90
CA TYR A 41 4.31 1.69 9.65
C TYR A 41 5.52 1.12 8.89
N PRO A 42 5.75 -0.21 8.96
CA PRO A 42 6.79 -0.84 8.14
C PRO A 42 6.59 -0.57 6.65
N LEU A 43 7.70 -0.49 5.92
CA LEU A 43 7.72 -0.41 4.47
C LEU A 43 6.82 -1.50 3.88
N THR A 44 5.91 -1.04 3.03
CA THR A 44 4.97 -1.89 2.33
C THR A 44 5.45 -2.06 0.90
N LEU A 45 5.65 -3.31 0.47
CA LEU A 45 5.92 -3.64 -0.92
C LEU A 45 4.62 -3.57 -1.72
N ASN A 46 4.64 -2.94 -2.88
CA ASN A 46 3.47 -2.69 -3.72
C ASN A 46 3.65 -3.27 -5.12
N LEU A 47 2.55 -3.76 -5.69
CA LEU A 47 2.47 -4.15 -7.10
C LEU A 47 1.47 -3.27 -7.82
N HIS A 48 1.96 -2.52 -8.81
CA HIS A 48 1.14 -1.82 -9.79
C HIS A 48 1.03 -2.63 -11.08
N ILE A 49 -0.18 -2.77 -11.61
CA ILE A 49 -0.45 -3.32 -12.94
C ILE A 49 -1.17 -2.23 -13.72
N ASN A 50 -0.59 -1.79 -14.85
CA ASN A 50 -1.10 -0.70 -15.67
C ASN A 50 -1.39 0.59 -14.85
N GLY A 51 -0.51 0.93 -13.91
CA GLY A 51 -0.63 2.12 -13.07
C GLY A 51 -1.66 2.01 -11.94
N ILE A 52 -2.25 0.83 -11.69
CA ILE A 52 -3.21 0.61 -10.61
C ILE A 52 -2.60 -0.34 -9.57
N LEU A 53 -2.66 0.05 -8.29
CA LEU A 53 -2.22 -0.82 -7.19
C LEU A 53 -3.13 -2.04 -7.09
N TYR A 54 -2.59 -3.24 -7.28
CA TYR A 54 -3.33 -4.50 -7.15
C TYR A 54 -3.05 -5.22 -5.83
N ALA A 55 -1.80 -5.18 -5.36
CA ALA A 55 -1.41 -5.94 -4.18
C ALA A 55 -0.39 -5.20 -3.32
N SER A 56 -0.43 -5.46 -2.01
CA SER A 56 0.56 -4.98 -1.06
C SER A 56 0.95 -6.07 -0.06
N ILE A 57 2.21 -6.07 0.40
CA ILE A 57 2.74 -6.98 1.43
C ILE A 57 3.49 -6.16 2.49
N SER A 58 3.21 -6.41 3.77
CA SER A 58 3.93 -5.80 4.88
C SER A 58 3.79 -6.62 6.18
N PRO A 59 4.81 -6.66 7.04
CA PRO A 59 6.19 -6.20 6.81
C PRO A 59 6.96 -7.17 5.90
N LEU A 60 8.19 -6.84 5.53
CA LEU A 60 9.12 -7.75 4.85
C LEU A 60 10.55 -7.57 5.37
N GLN A 61 11.17 -8.65 5.84
CA GLN A 61 12.54 -8.64 6.40
C GLN A 61 13.56 -8.02 5.44
N ARG A 62 13.46 -8.33 4.15
CA ARG A 62 14.38 -7.82 3.11
C ARG A 62 14.29 -6.31 2.86
N LEU A 63 13.29 -5.63 3.42
CA LEU A 63 13.12 -4.17 3.33
C LEU A 63 13.54 -3.43 4.61
N GLU A 64 13.82 -4.15 5.71
CA GLU A 64 14.07 -3.54 7.03
C GLU A 64 15.24 -2.55 7.01
N HIS A 65 16.30 -2.86 6.27
CA HIS A 65 17.49 -1.99 6.13
C HIS A 65 17.19 -0.62 5.48
N LEU A 66 16.04 -0.46 4.83
CA LEU A 66 15.60 0.80 4.19
C LEU A 66 14.62 1.59 5.05
N GLN A 67 14.14 1.03 6.17
CA GLN A 67 13.10 1.62 6.98
C GLN A 67 13.51 3.00 7.50
N GLU A 68 14.70 3.12 8.09
CA GLU A 68 15.22 4.39 8.62
C GLU A 68 15.36 5.46 7.52
N GLN A 69 15.77 5.05 6.31
CA GLN A 69 15.84 5.96 5.16
C GLN A 69 14.44 6.48 4.81
N ALA A 70 13.45 5.61 4.71
CA ALA A 70 12.07 5.96 4.37
C ALA A 70 11.43 6.89 5.41
N GLU A 71 11.57 6.55 6.69
CA GLU A 71 11.08 7.36 7.82
C GLU A 71 11.77 8.72 7.88
N GLY A 72 13.09 8.77 7.67
CA GLY A 72 13.85 10.01 7.65
C GLY A 72 13.41 10.95 6.51
N MET A 73 13.14 10.41 5.32
CA MET A 73 12.63 11.19 4.18
C MET A 73 11.20 11.70 4.44
N LEU A 74 10.26 10.82 4.80
CA LEU A 74 8.87 11.21 5.06
C LEU A 74 8.76 12.14 6.27
N GLY A 75 9.52 11.89 7.34
CA GLY A 75 9.56 12.74 8.53
C GLY A 75 10.01 14.16 8.22
N LYS A 76 11.07 14.34 7.42
CA LYS A 76 11.52 15.66 6.96
C LYS A 76 10.44 16.40 6.17
N LEU A 77 9.72 15.70 5.30
CA LEU A 77 8.62 16.29 4.53
C LEU A 77 7.47 16.73 5.44
N MET A 78 7.04 15.86 6.36
CA MET A 78 5.97 16.18 7.31
C MET A 78 6.33 17.35 8.22
N ASP A 79 7.60 17.46 8.65
CA ASP A 79 8.07 18.59 9.47
C ASP A 79 8.16 19.89 8.66
N ALA A 80 8.70 19.85 7.43
CA ALA A 80 8.82 21.03 6.58
C ALA A 80 7.46 21.63 6.19
N LEU A 81 6.42 20.81 6.10
CA LEU A 81 5.05 21.22 5.79
C LEU A 81 4.21 21.53 7.04
N ASP A 82 4.77 21.35 8.25
CA ASP A 82 4.03 21.32 9.52
C ASP A 82 2.75 20.46 9.42
N TYR A 83 2.86 19.31 8.77
CA TYR A 83 1.72 18.48 8.41
C TYR A 83 1.13 17.78 9.65
N VAL A 84 -0.20 17.69 9.73
CA VAL A 84 -0.91 16.98 10.81
C VAL A 84 -1.85 15.96 10.20
N GLY A 85 -1.69 14.69 10.58
CA GLY A 85 -2.43 13.57 10.03
C GLY A 85 -1.50 12.51 9.44
N VAL A 86 -2.13 11.52 8.79
CA VAL A 86 -1.42 10.52 7.99
C VAL A 86 -0.99 11.06 6.64
N MET A 87 0.22 10.71 6.23
CA MET A 87 0.79 10.90 4.89
C MET A 87 1.45 9.60 4.44
N ALA A 88 1.32 9.26 3.16
CA ALA A 88 2.09 8.20 2.54
C ALA A 88 3.08 8.76 1.54
N MET A 89 4.21 8.07 1.42
CA MET A 89 5.24 8.35 0.43
C MET A 89 5.55 7.06 -0.31
N GLU A 90 5.29 7.07 -1.62
CA GLU A 90 5.69 5.99 -2.50
C GLU A 90 7.12 6.22 -2.98
N CYS A 91 7.86 5.13 -3.13
CA CYS A 91 9.25 5.15 -3.53
C CYS A 91 9.53 4.04 -4.52
N PHE A 92 10.40 4.35 -5.47
CA PHE A 92 11.12 3.36 -6.24
C PHE A 92 12.35 2.92 -5.44
N ARG A 93 12.53 1.60 -5.26
CA ARG A 93 13.77 1.03 -4.73
C ARG A 93 14.75 0.77 -5.87
N CYS A 94 15.96 1.31 -5.75
CA CYS A 94 17.08 1.07 -6.66
C CYS A 94 18.30 0.61 -5.84
N GLY A 95 18.47 -0.71 -5.69
CA GLY A 95 19.41 -1.31 -4.74
C GLY A 95 19.06 -0.88 -3.31
N ASP A 96 20.06 -0.35 -2.60
CA ASP A 96 19.90 0.09 -1.20
C ASP A 96 19.50 1.58 -1.10
N LYS A 97 18.80 2.10 -2.11
CA LYS A 97 18.32 3.49 -2.14
C LYS A 97 16.86 3.57 -2.51
N LEU A 98 16.19 4.54 -1.90
CA LEU A 98 14.83 4.94 -2.22
C LEU A 98 14.82 6.28 -2.97
N LEU A 99 14.05 6.32 -4.06
CA LEU A 99 13.71 7.55 -4.79
C LEU A 99 12.22 7.81 -4.60
N ILE A 100 11.87 9.01 -4.13
CA ILE A 100 10.46 9.39 -3.92
C ILE A 100 9.78 9.48 -5.29
N ASN A 101 8.65 8.78 -5.44
CA ASN A 101 7.81 8.81 -6.62
C ASN A 101 6.63 9.78 -6.40
N GLU A 102 5.81 9.52 -5.38
CA GLU A 102 4.64 10.35 -5.08
C GLU A 102 4.40 10.51 -3.58
N LEU A 103 3.65 11.56 -3.23
CA LEU A 103 3.19 11.85 -1.87
C LEU A 103 1.66 11.90 -1.84
N ALA A 104 1.07 11.24 -0.86
CA ALA A 104 -0.35 11.31 -0.58
C ALA A 104 -0.56 11.96 0.81
N PRO A 105 -1.00 13.24 0.89
CA PRO A 105 -1.31 13.91 2.16
C PRO A 105 -2.68 13.44 2.69
N ARG A 106 -2.81 12.13 2.92
CA ARG A 106 -4.00 11.43 3.41
C ARG A 106 -3.64 9.98 3.73
N VAL A 107 -4.60 9.25 4.28
CA VAL A 107 -4.59 7.78 4.26
C VAL A 107 -4.42 7.26 2.83
N HIS A 108 -3.72 6.13 2.68
CA HIS A 108 -3.29 5.61 1.40
C HIS A 108 -3.69 4.15 1.19
N ASN A 109 -3.86 3.75 -0.06
CA ASN A 109 -4.35 2.40 -0.39
C ASN A 109 -3.34 1.33 0.03
N SER A 110 -2.04 1.59 -0.16
CA SER A 110 -0.98 0.70 0.31
C SER A 110 -0.97 0.49 1.83
N GLY A 111 -1.60 1.37 2.61
CA GLY A 111 -1.74 1.21 4.06
C GLY A 111 -2.98 0.43 4.51
N HIS A 112 -3.85 -0.03 3.60
CA HIS A 112 -5.12 -0.66 3.99
C HIS A 112 -4.94 -1.96 4.79
N TRP A 113 -3.82 -2.67 4.59
CA TRP A 113 -3.49 -3.86 5.37
C TRP A 113 -3.47 -3.60 6.89
N THR A 114 -3.21 -2.36 7.32
CA THR A 114 -3.16 -1.97 8.74
C THR A 114 -4.48 -2.22 9.48
N GLN A 115 -5.62 -2.25 8.78
CA GLN A 115 -6.92 -2.55 9.37
C GLN A 115 -6.99 -3.97 9.96
N ALA A 116 -6.32 -4.95 9.31
CA ALA A 116 -6.17 -6.30 9.84
C ALA A 116 -4.89 -6.45 10.68
N GLY A 117 -3.78 -5.88 10.18
CA GLY A 117 -2.42 -6.19 10.61
C GLY A 117 -1.80 -5.31 11.68
N ALA A 118 -2.46 -4.23 12.12
CA ALA A 118 -1.92 -3.32 13.13
C ALA A 118 -2.86 -3.15 14.34
N SER A 119 -2.31 -2.74 15.49
CA SER A 119 -3.11 -2.40 16.68
C SER A 119 -3.84 -1.06 16.55
N VAL A 120 -3.31 -0.14 15.74
CA VAL A 120 -3.94 1.12 15.34
C VAL A 120 -3.79 1.25 13.83
N ASP A 121 -4.90 1.26 13.10
CA ASP A 121 -4.87 1.39 11.65
C ASP A 121 -4.62 2.84 11.21
N GLN A 122 -4.24 3.04 9.94
CA GLN A 122 -3.94 4.37 9.42
C GLN A 122 -5.14 5.34 9.49
N PHE A 123 -6.38 4.85 9.43
CA PHE A 123 -7.57 5.69 9.48
C PHE A 123 -7.78 6.21 10.89
N GLU A 124 -7.65 5.32 11.88
CA GLU A 124 -7.69 5.70 13.28
C GLU A 124 -6.56 6.68 13.62
N ASN A 125 -5.32 6.38 13.21
CA ASN A 125 -4.19 7.27 13.44
C ASN A 125 -4.35 8.64 12.77
N HIS A 126 -4.92 8.68 11.57
CA HIS A 126 -5.24 9.94 10.90
C HIS A 126 -6.21 10.77 11.75
N ILE A 127 -7.31 10.16 12.23
CA ILE A 127 -8.29 10.82 13.09
C ILE A 127 -7.66 11.28 14.41
N ARG A 128 -6.86 10.42 15.08
CA ARG A 128 -6.20 10.77 16.34
C ARG A 128 -5.32 12.01 16.16
N ALA A 129 -4.51 12.06 15.10
CA ALA A 129 -3.63 13.19 14.82
C ALA A 129 -4.40 14.50 14.59
N VAL A 130 -5.42 14.50 13.72
CA VAL A 130 -6.18 15.73 13.41
C VAL A 130 -7.01 16.20 14.60
N ALA A 131 -7.53 15.26 15.41
CA ALA A 131 -8.27 15.55 16.64
C ALA A 131 -7.36 16.00 17.80
N GLY A 132 -6.04 15.79 17.72
CA GLY A 132 -5.11 16.06 18.81
C GLY A 132 -5.20 15.04 19.95
N LEU A 133 -5.65 13.82 19.64
CA LEU A 133 -5.62 12.69 20.57
C LEU A 133 -4.21 12.08 20.65
N PRO A 134 -3.90 11.31 21.71
CA PRO A 134 -2.62 10.63 21.83
C PRO A 134 -2.32 9.71 20.64
N LEU A 135 -1.10 9.83 20.12
CA LEU A 135 -0.53 8.91 19.15
C LEU A 135 0.36 7.88 19.85
N ALA A 136 0.49 6.70 19.25
CA ALA A 136 1.36 5.64 19.73
C ALA A 136 1.92 4.88 18.53
N PRO A 137 3.11 4.26 18.67
CA PRO A 137 3.60 3.36 17.63
C PRO A 137 2.63 2.17 17.51
N ALA A 138 2.26 1.82 16.27
CA ALA A 138 1.38 0.69 16.04
C ALA A 138 2.13 -0.62 16.25
N GLU A 139 1.53 -1.55 16.99
CA GLU A 139 2.02 -2.92 17.07
C GLU A 139 1.58 -3.66 15.80
N VAL A 140 2.56 -4.18 15.05
CA VAL A 140 2.33 -4.95 13.84
C VAL A 140 2.18 -6.42 14.23
N LYS A 141 1.01 -7.00 13.96
CA LYS A 141 0.62 -8.30 14.53
C LYS A 141 1.39 -9.46 13.90
N ASN A 142 1.30 -9.59 12.57
CA ASN A 142 1.92 -10.68 11.81
C ASN A 142 2.17 -10.23 10.34
N GLN A 143 2.47 -11.19 9.46
CA GLN A 143 2.56 -10.96 8.03
C GLN A 143 1.19 -10.63 7.45
N SER A 144 1.09 -9.48 6.78
CA SER A 144 -0.13 -9.05 6.09
C SER A 144 0.04 -9.02 4.57
N MET A 145 -1.06 -9.29 3.87
CA MET A 145 -1.23 -9.00 2.45
C MET A 145 -2.57 -8.28 2.21
N MET A 146 -2.59 -7.44 1.18
CA MET A 146 -3.79 -6.75 0.71
C MET A 146 -3.95 -6.96 -0.79
N VAL A 147 -5.18 -7.20 -1.24
CA VAL A 147 -5.55 -7.33 -2.65
C VAL A 147 -6.67 -6.34 -2.94
N ASN A 148 -6.44 -5.37 -3.82
CA ASN A 148 -7.48 -4.44 -4.24
C ASN A 148 -8.51 -5.14 -5.13
N LEU A 149 -9.78 -4.78 -4.96
CA LEU A 149 -10.86 -5.20 -5.85
C LEU A 149 -11.10 -4.09 -6.89
N ILE A 150 -10.64 -4.32 -8.12
CA ILE A 150 -10.72 -3.43 -9.27
C ILE A 150 -11.75 -3.92 -10.29
N GLY A 151 -12.85 -3.20 -10.44
CA GLY A 151 -13.86 -3.46 -11.48
C GLY A 151 -14.52 -4.84 -11.45
N VAL A 152 -14.42 -5.55 -10.32
CA VAL A 152 -15.01 -6.87 -10.09
C VAL A 152 -16.22 -6.77 -9.17
N ASP A 153 -17.22 -7.60 -9.41
CA ASP A 153 -18.36 -7.72 -8.50
C ASP A 153 -17.91 -8.30 -7.14
N VAL A 154 -18.68 -7.99 -6.10
CA VAL A 154 -18.46 -8.61 -4.79
C VAL A 154 -18.81 -10.09 -4.86
N ASP A 155 -17.87 -10.95 -4.45
CA ASP A 155 -18.14 -12.37 -4.19
C ASP A 155 -18.20 -12.61 -2.67
N TYR A 156 -19.40 -12.87 -2.16
CA TYR A 156 -19.59 -13.14 -0.73
C TYR A 156 -18.99 -14.48 -0.29
N ASN A 157 -18.58 -15.36 -1.20
CA ASN A 157 -17.85 -16.57 -0.84
C ASN A 157 -16.47 -16.26 -0.22
N TRP A 158 -15.89 -15.08 -0.48
CA TRP A 158 -14.66 -14.65 0.19
C TRP A 158 -14.80 -14.61 1.71
N LEU A 159 -16.00 -14.34 2.24
CA LEU A 159 -16.27 -14.34 3.68
C LEU A 159 -16.16 -15.73 4.32
N SER A 160 -16.22 -16.81 3.51
CA SER A 160 -16.05 -18.18 4.00
C SER A 160 -14.58 -18.59 4.12
N ILE A 161 -13.65 -17.79 3.58
CA ILE A 161 -12.21 -18.08 3.60
C ILE A 161 -11.65 -17.64 4.95
N LYS A 162 -11.25 -18.61 5.79
CA LYS A 162 -10.71 -18.34 7.13
C LYS A 162 -9.44 -17.47 7.06
N GLY A 163 -9.48 -16.31 7.72
CA GLY A 163 -8.35 -15.36 7.79
C GLY A 163 -8.34 -14.32 6.67
N LEU A 164 -9.37 -14.29 5.81
CA LEU A 164 -9.58 -13.25 4.81
C LEU A 164 -10.66 -12.27 5.28
N GLU A 165 -10.39 -10.98 5.15
CA GLU A 165 -11.30 -9.90 5.51
C GLU A 165 -11.72 -9.12 4.26
N LEU A 166 -13.03 -9.01 4.01
CA LEU A 166 -13.57 -8.24 2.90
C LEU A 166 -13.95 -6.81 3.33
N TYR A 167 -13.40 -5.83 2.62
CA TYR A 167 -13.75 -4.43 2.74
C TYR A 167 -14.43 -3.95 1.44
N TRP A 168 -15.77 -3.89 1.46
CA TRP A 168 -16.56 -3.49 0.30
C TRP A 168 -16.97 -2.03 0.36
N TYR A 169 -16.65 -1.24 -0.68
CA TYR A 169 -16.88 0.22 -0.69
C TYR A 169 -18.28 0.63 -1.13
N ARG A 170 -19.13 -0.32 -1.54
CA ARG A 170 -20.50 -0.04 -2.04
C ARG A 170 -20.52 0.98 -3.18
N LYS A 171 -19.52 0.92 -4.06
CA LYS A 171 -19.43 1.72 -5.27
C LYS A 171 -20.02 0.94 -6.45
N GLU A 172 -20.62 1.64 -7.40
CA GLU A 172 -21.01 1.04 -8.69
C GLU A 172 -19.77 0.45 -9.39
N VAL A 173 -19.87 -0.81 -9.80
CA VAL A 173 -18.79 -1.56 -10.42
C VAL A 173 -18.59 -1.08 -11.85
N ARG A 174 -17.35 -0.65 -12.16
CA ARG A 174 -16.93 -0.21 -13.50
C ARG A 174 -15.50 -0.67 -13.77
N PRO A 175 -15.12 -0.95 -15.04
CA PRO A 175 -13.74 -1.28 -15.39
C PRO A 175 -12.73 -0.27 -14.81
N GLY A 176 -11.65 -0.77 -14.21
CA GLY A 176 -10.61 0.06 -13.59
C GLY A 176 -10.98 0.72 -12.26
N ARG A 177 -12.22 0.59 -11.77
CA ARG A 177 -12.65 1.25 -10.53
C ARG A 177 -12.34 0.42 -9.29
N LYS A 178 -11.68 1.03 -8.30
CA LYS A 178 -11.52 0.48 -6.95
C LYS A 178 -12.88 0.38 -6.25
N VAL A 179 -13.37 -0.84 -6.03
CA VAL A 179 -14.69 -1.15 -5.44
C VAL A 179 -14.59 -1.81 -4.06
N GLY A 180 -13.41 -2.30 -3.69
CA GLY A 180 -13.13 -2.83 -2.36
C GLY A 180 -11.67 -3.24 -2.22
N HIS A 181 -11.35 -3.95 -1.15
CA HIS A 181 -10.11 -4.68 -0.99
C HIS A 181 -10.32 -5.90 -0.09
N LEU A 182 -9.38 -6.83 -0.14
CA LEU A 182 -9.28 -7.98 0.74
C LEU A 182 -8.00 -7.82 1.58
N ASN A 183 -8.08 -8.07 2.88
CA ASN A 183 -6.90 -8.15 3.75
C ASN A 183 -6.78 -9.56 4.31
N ALA A 184 -5.55 -10.03 4.50
CA ALA A 184 -5.24 -11.19 5.32
C ALA A 184 -4.02 -10.89 6.19
N CYS A 185 -4.05 -11.31 7.45
CA CYS A 185 -2.94 -11.17 8.39
C CYS A 185 -2.81 -12.46 9.20
N SER A 186 -1.68 -13.15 9.09
CA SER A 186 -1.46 -14.40 9.82
C SER A 186 0.00 -14.63 10.18
N GLY A 187 0.22 -15.24 11.35
CA GLY A 187 1.53 -15.78 11.74
C GLY A 187 1.81 -17.16 11.15
N ASP A 188 0.80 -17.78 10.52
CA ASP A 188 0.90 -19.00 9.74
C ASP A 188 1.02 -18.65 8.24
N LEU A 189 2.23 -18.76 7.70
CA LEU A 189 2.52 -18.40 6.30
C LEU A 189 1.85 -19.37 5.31
N ASP A 190 1.63 -20.63 5.69
CA ASP A 190 0.91 -21.60 4.87
C ASP A 190 -0.57 -21.23 4.75
N GLN A 191 -1.15 -20.63 5.81
CA GLN A 191 -2.50 -20.08 5.74
C GLN A 191 -2.60 -18.98 4.67
N LEU A 192 -1.63 -18.05 4.62
CA LEU A 192 -1.64 -17.00 3.59
C LEU A 192 -1.55 -17.57 2.17
N GLN A 193 -0.70 -18.58 1.96
CA GLN A 193 -0.61 -19.29 0.68
C GLN A 193 -1.90 -20.04 0.34
N SER A 194 -2.59 -20.64 1.33
CA SER A 194 -3.89 -21.27 1.15
C SER A 194 -4.97 -20.27 0.72
N ILE A 195 -5.00 -19.10 1.36
CA ILE A 195 -5.90 -17.99 0.99
C ILE A 195 -5.67 -17.58 -0.46
N LEU A 196 -4.41 -17.40 -0.90
CA LEU A 196 -4.10 -17.07 -2.30
C LEU A 196 -4.64 -18.11 -3.28
N LYS A 197 -4.50 -19.41 -2.95
CA LYS A 197 -5.06 -20.49 -3.77
C LYS A 197 -6.58 -20.42 -3.84
N SER A 198 -7.26 -20.05 -2.76
CA SER A 198 -8.72 -19.84 -2.77
C SER A 198 -9.18 -18.65 -3.62
N LEU A 199 -8.29 -17.72 -3.96
CA LEU A 199 -8.57 -16.57 -4.84
C LEU A 199 -8.24 -16.84 -6.31
N SER A 200 -7.81 -18.05 -6.69
CA SER A 200 -7.31 -18.34 -8.05
C SER A 200 -8.35 -18.22 -9.16
N SER A 201 -9.64 -18.11 -8.83
CA SER A 201 -10.74 -17.92 -9.79
C SER A 201 -11.01 -16.46 -10.13
N MET A 202 -10.27 -15.52 -9.54
CA MET A 202 -10.38 -14.09 -9.85
C MET A 202 -10.05 -13.85 -11.34
N PRO A 203 -10.77 -12.93 -12.02
CA PRO A 203 -10.55 -12.67 -13.45
C PRO A 203 -9.16 -12.08 -13.72
N GLU A 204 -8.76 -11.95 -14.98
CA GLU A 204 -7.55 -11.19 -15.31
C GLU A 204 -7.67 -9.71 -14.86
N PRO A 205 -6.57 -9.06 -14.44
CA PRO A 205 -5.19 -9.57 -14.36
C PRO A 205 -4.81 -10.09 -12.96
N TYR A 206 -5.76 -10.62 -12.18
CA TYR A 206 -5.46 -11.07 -10.81
C TYR A 206 -4.55 -12.29 -10.76
N ASP A 207 -4.47 -13.09 -11.83
CA ASP A 207 -3.47 -14.13 -12.00
C ASP A 207 -2.04 -13.60 -11.79
N GLN A 208 -1.73 -12.41 -12.33
CA GLN A 208 -0.43 -11.76 -12.14
C GLN A 208 -0.23 -11.30 -10.69
N ALA A 209 -1.26 -10.69 -10.10
CA ALA A 209 -1.19 -10.20 -8.73
C ALA A 209 -1.03 -11.33 -7.72
N LEU A 210 -1.77 -12.44 -7.89
CA LEU A 210 -1.72 -13.61 -7.03
C LEU A 210 -0.40 -14.36 -7.19
N ALA A 211 0.13 -14.49 -8.41
CA ALA A 211 1.46 -15.07 -8.64
C ALA A 211 2.56 -14.22 -8.00
N TRP A 212 2.46 -12.89 -8.11
CA TRP A 212 3.40 -11.97 -7.45
C TRP A 212 3.31 -12.06 -5.93
N LEU A 213 2.12 -12.12 -5.35
CA LEU A 213 1.93 -12.31 -3.91
C LEU A 213 2.56 -13.62 -3.44
N SER A 214 2.27 -14.73 -4.13
CA SER A 214 2.81 -16.04 -3.78
C SER A 214 4.35 -16.07 -3.82
N LYS A 215 4.96 -15.38 -4.77
CA LYS A 215 6.42 -15.23 -4.91
C LYS A 215 7.06 -14.37 -3.81
N ASN A 216 6.38 -13.31 -3.36
CA ASN A 216 6.98 -12.30 -2.48
C ASN A 216 6.58 -12.44 -1.01
N LEU A 217 5.55 -13.22 -0.70
CA LEU A 217 5.26 -13.60 0.68
C LEU A 217 6.42 -14.46 1.23
N PRO A 218 6.79 -14.29 2.50
CA PRO A 218 7.70 -15.22 3.15
C PRO A 218 7.16 -16.66 3.10
N THR A 219 8.07 -17.62 3.00
CA THR A 219 7.77 -19.04 3.16
C THR A 219 8.12 -19.47 4.58
N GLY A 220 7.34 -20.40 5.15
CA GLY A 220 7.65 -21.05 6.42
C GLY A 220 8.87 -21.98 6.34
#